data_AF-A0A2E7R014-F1
#
_entry.id   AF-A0A2E7R014-F1
#
_cell.length_a   1.000
_cell.length_b   1.000
_cell.length_c   1.000
_cell.angle_alpha   90.00
_cell.angle_beta   90.00
_cell.angle_gamma   90.00
#
_symmetry.space_group_name_H-M   'P 1'
#
loop_
_entity.id
_entity.type
_entity.pdbx_description
1 polymer ?
#
loop_
_entity_poly.entity_id
_entity_poly.type
_entity_poly.pdbx_seq_one_letter_code
_entity_poly.pdbx_strand_id
1 'polypeptide(L)'
;MPYIDDEDIRRLTGMKDGAEYELDLCGLDLAHSIASVERMIERSRFRKPRTVYIKIDRATATSGETFFQPIGRLLIKAMKEKKVRQCRPHMEAGSGYWVSLRGNLNSEES
;
A
#
# COMPACT_ATOMS: atom_id res chain seq x y z
N MET A 1 -20.71 -1.17 -30.70
CA MET A 1 -20.14 -1.95 -29.57
C MET A 1 -20.06 -1.01 -28.38
N PRO A 2 -20.58 -1.36 -27.19
CA PRO A 2 -20.36 -0.55 -26.00
C PRO A 2 -18.86 -0.53 -25.68
N TYR A 3 -18.29 0.67 -25.54
CA TYR A 3 -16.91 0.84 -25.09
C TYR A 3 -16.89 0.50 -23.60
N ILE A 4 -16.33 -0.67 -23.28
CA ILE A 4 -16.00 -1.03 -21.91
C ILE A 4 -14.67 -0.35 -21.64
N ASP A 5 -14.68 0.66 -20.76
CA ASP A 5 -13.48 1.34 -20.31
C ASP A 5 -12.63 0.38 -19.47
N ASP A 6 -11.30 0.59 -19.41
CA ASP A 6 -10.42 -0.18 -18.53
C ASP A 6 -10.91 -0.15 -17.06
N GLU A 7 -11.60 0.93 -16.68
CA GLU A 7 -12.24 1.08 -15.38
C GLU A 7 -13.40 0.10 -15.16
N ASP A 8 -14.16 -0.25 -16.20
CA ASP A 8 -15.25 -1.23 -16.14
C ASP A 8 -14.72 -2.68 -16.13
N ILE A 9 -13.64 -2.98 -16.86
CA ILE A 9 -12.97 -4.30 -16.77
C ILE A 9 -12.43 -4.54 -15.35
N ARG A 10 -11.88 -3.50 -14.71
CA ARG A 10 -11.38 -3.56 -13.32
C ARG A 10 -12.50 -3.77 -12.30
N ARG A 11 -13.70 -3.24 -12.58
CA ARG A 11 -14.91 -3.49 -11.75
C ARG A 11 -15.47 -4.90 -11.94
N LEU A 12 -15.47 -5.43 -13.16
CA LEU A 12 -16.02 -6.76 -13.48
C LEU A 12 -15.16 -7.94 -12.99
N THR A 13 -13.84 -7.78 -12.89
CA THR A 13 -12.91 -8.86 -12.55
C THR A 13 -12.67 -9.04 -11.05
N GLY A 14 -13.29 -8.22 -10.18
CA GLY A 14 -13.00 -8.25 -8.74
C GLY A 14 -11.57 -7.78 -8.41
N MET A 15 -10.85 -7.17 -9.36
CA MET A 15 -9.59 -6.46 -9.15
C MET A 15 -9.83 -5.12 -8.43
N LYS A 16 -10.43 -5.19 -7.24
CA LYS A 16 -10.70 -4.02 -6.38
C LYS A 16 -9.44 -3.45 -5.72
N ASP A 17 -8.26 -3.99 -6.05
CA ASP A 17 -6.99 -3.78 -5.36
C ASP A 17 -5.83 -3.41 -6.32
N GLY A 18 -6.13 -2.98 -7.55
CA GLY A 18 -5.11 -2.52 -8.50
C GLY A 18 -4.46 -1.22 -8.04
N ALA A 19 -3.52 -1.29 -7.11
CA ALA A 19 -2.67 -0.16 -6.75
C ALA A 19 -1.84 0.27 -7.96
N GLU A 20 -1.62 1.56 -8.11
CA GLU A 20 -0.78 2.12 -9.17
C GLU A 20 0.70 1.73 -9.01
N TYR A 21 1.12 1.44 -7.78
CA TYR A 21 2.48 1.05 -7.45
C TYR A 21 2.48 -0.17 -6.54
N GLU A 22 3.50 -1.01 -6.66
CA GLU A 22 3.76 -2.11 -5.74
C GLU A 22 5.06 -1.83 -4.97
N LEU A 23 5.02 -2.04 -3.66
CA LEU A 23 6.18 -2.04 -2.77
C LEU A 23 6.34 -3.46 -2.22
N ASP A 24 7.24 -4.21 -2.82
CA ASP A 24 7.59 -5.55 -2.36
C ASP A 24 8.58 -5.47 -1.19
N LEU A 25 8.17 -6.01 -0.04
CA LEU A 25 8.97 -6.11 1.18
C LEU A 25 9.29 -7.57 1.52
N CYS A 26 9.06 -8.51 0.59
CA CYS A 26 9.37 -9.91 0.82
C CYS A 26 10.89 -10.11 0.94
N GLY A 27 11.30 -10.96 1.88
CA GLY A 27 12.71 -11.27 2.15
C GLY A 27 13.50 -10.13 2.82
N LEU A 28 12.88 -9.00 3.16
CA LEU A 28 13.52 -7.93 3.93
C LEU A 28 13.33 -8.12 5.43
N ASP A 29 14.32 -7.72 6.24
CA ASP A 29 14.15 -7.65 7.69
C ASP A 29 13.08 -6.62 8.09
N LEU A 30 12.54 -6.76 9.29
CA LEU A 30 11.54 -5.85 9.85
C LEU A 30 12.01 -4.38 9.81
N ALA A 31 13.27 -4.12 10.17
CA ALA A 31 13.82 -2.75 10.17
C ALA A 31 13.85 -2.14 8.76
N HIS A 32 14.27 -2.92 7.75
CA HIS A 32 14.30 -2.49 6.35
C HIS A 32 12.89 -2.29 5.79
N SER A 33 11.96 -3.17 6.16
CA SER A 33 10.54 -3.06 5.79
C SER A 33 9.93 -1.77 6.34
N ILE A 34 10.13 -1.48 7.63
CA ILE A 34 9.66 -0.25 8.28
C ILE A 34 10.24 0.99 7.59
N ALA A 35 11.57 1.05 7.43
CA ALA A 35 12.23 2.20 6.83
C ALA A 35 11.77 2.46 5.38
N SER A 36 11.47 1.39 4.64
CA SER A 36 10.95 1.48 3.27
C SER A 36 9.55 2.09 3.23
N VAL A 37 8.67 1.68 4.13
CA VAL A 37 7.31 2.24 4.23
C VAL A 37 7.36 3.69 4.71
N GLU A 38 8.20 4.03 5.70
CA GLU A 38 8.38 5.42 6.15
C GLU A 38 8.86 6.32 5.02
N ARG A 39 9.93 5.91 4.32
CA ARG A 39 10.47 6.65 3.17
C ARG A 39 9.43 6.82 2.07
N MET A 40 8.60 5.79 1.81
CA MET A 40 7.50 5.87 0.85
C MET A 40 6.49 6.95 1.24
N ILE A 41 6.05 6.95 2.51
CA ILE A 41 5.08 7.92 3.04
C ILE A 41 5.66 9.33 3.01
N GLU A 42 6.93 9.51 3.39
CA GLU A 42 7.61 10.80 3.36
C GLU A 42 7.72 11.36 1.94
N ARG A 43 8.19 10.55 0.99
CA ARG A 43 8.26 10.94 -0.43
C ARG A 43 6.89 11.25 -1.01
N SER A 44 5.84 10.57 -0.54
CA SER A 44 4.49 10.86 -0.98
C SER A 44 4.05 12.28 -0.67
N ARG A 45 4.58 12.92 0.38
CA ARG A 45 4.21 14.30 0.72
C ARG A 45 4.60 15.33 -0.34
N PHE A 46 5.52 14.98 -1.24
CA PHE A 46 6.00 15.85 -2.31
C PHE A 46 5.49 15.42 -3.68
N ARG A 47 4.73 14.32 -3.76
CA ARG A 47 4.22 13.76 -5.02
C ARG A 47 2.71 13.76 -5.03
N LYS A 48 2.14 13.58 -6.22
CA LYS A 48 0.69 13.42 -6.41
C LYS A 48 0.13 12.27 -5.57
N PRO A 49 -1.15 12.36 -5.16
CA PRO A 49 -1.86 11.25 -4.52
C PRO A 49 -1.81 10.01 -5.41
N ARG A 50 -1.50 8.86 -4.80
CA ARG A 50 -1.41 7.58 -5.50
C ARG A 50 -1.74 6.42 -4.58
N THR A 51 -2.03 5.29 -5.19
CA THR A 51 -2.31 4.03 -4.49
C THR A 51 -1.09 3.11 -4.55
N VAL A 52 -0.77 2.46 -3.43
CA VAL A 52 0.37 1.55 -3.31
C VAL A 52 -0.06 0.25 -2.66
N TYR A 53 0.31 -0.87 -3.26
CA TYR A 53 0.18 -2.20 -2.68
C TYR A 53 1.49 -2.55 -1.97
N ILE A 54 1.44 -2.69 -0.66
CA ILE A 54 2.58 -3.11 0.16
C ILE A 54 2.48 -4.61 0.32
N LYS A 55 3.38 -5.34 -0.33
CA LYS A 55 3.45 -6.79 -0.27
C LYS A 55 4.42 -7.20 0.82
N ILE A 56 4.00 -8.13 1.67
CA ILE A 56 4.80 -8.63 2.79
C ILE A 56 4.85 -10.15 2.75
N ASP A 57 5.86 -10.73 3.41
CA ASP A 57 5.90 -12.17 3.61
C ASP A 57 4.71 -12.67 4.39
N ARG A 58 4.11 -13.74 3.86
CA ARG A 58 2.98 -14.40 4.51
C ARG A 58 3.42 -15.01 5.82
N ALA A 59 2.55 -14.93 6.81
CA ALA A 59 2.68 -15.72 8.01
C ALA A 59 2.66 -17.21 7.64
N THR A 60 3.79 -17.90 7.75
CA THR A 60 3.84 -19.36 7.65
C THR A 60 3.92 -19.92 9.06
N ALA A 61 3.43 -21.15 9.28
CA ALA A 61 3.48 -21.81 10.59
C ALA A 61 4.90 -21.93 11.18
N THR A 62 5.93 -21.73 10.34
CA THR A 62 7.35 -21.81 10.69
C THR A 62 8.01 -20.43 10.83
N SER A 63 7.41 -19.37 10.28
CA SER A 63 7.97 -18.02 10.36
C SER A 63 7.35 -17.31 11.56
N GLY A 64 8.10 -17.31 12.67
CA GLY A 64 7.62 -16.97 14.01
C GLY A 64 7.07 -15.55 14.18
N GLU A 65 7.31 -14.61 13.25
CA GLU A 65 6.84 -13.23 13.37
C GLU A 65 6.38 -12.66 12.02
N THR A 66 5.09 -12.30 11.91
CA THR A 66 4.55 -11.67 10.72
C THR A 66 4.77 -10.15 10.77
N PHE A 67 5.33 -9.57 9.71
CA PHE A 67 5.49 -8.12 9.60
C PHE A 67 4.15 -7.37 9.44
N PHE A 68 3.04 -8.08 9.34
CA PHE A 68 1.69 -7.53 9.21
C PHE A 68 1.35 -6.58 10.37
N GLN A 69 1.49 -7.01 11.63
CA GLN A 69 1.17 -6.16 12.78
C GLN A 69 2.02 -4.87 12.88
N PRO A 70 3.36 -4.91 12.79
CA PRO A 70 4.17 -3.69 12.89
C PRO A 70 3.92 -2.73 11.72
N ILE A 71 3.78 -3.24 10.49
CA ILE A 71 3.47 -2.41 9.32
C ILE A 71 2.06 -1.80 9.45
N GLY A 72 1.07 -2.58 9.88
CA GLY A 72 -0.29 -2.09 10.13
C GLY A 72 -0.33 -0.97 11.17
N ARG A 73 0.40 -1.09 12.28
CA ARG A 73 0.53 -0.02 13.29
C ARG A 73 1.14 1.25 12.71
N LEU A 74 2.15 1.12 11.87
CA LEU A 74 2.81 2.25 11.20
C LEU A 74 1.87 2.98 10.24
N LEU A 75 1.09 2.23 9.44
CA LEU A 75 0.08 2.80 8.55
C LEU A 75 -1.02 3.55 9.31
N ILE A 76 -1.49 2.99 10.43
CA ILE A 76 -2.47 3.67 11.30
C ILE A 76 -1.91 4.98 11.86
N LYS A 77 -0.63 4.99 12.29
CA LYS A 77 0.03 6.23 12.73
C LYS A 77 0.08 7.26 11.61
N ALA A 78 0.46 6.85 10.40
CA ALA A 78 0.51 7.74 9.24
C ALA A 78 -0.87 8.26 8.81
N MET A 79 -1.94 7.48 9.03
CA MET A 79 -3.32 7.96 8.87
C MET A 79 -3.67 9.04 9.91
N LYS A 80 -3.30 8.84 11.18
CA LYS A 80 -3.50 9.85 12.23
C LYS A 80 -2.76 11.16 11.91
N GLU A 81 -1.58 11.06 11.32
CA GLU A 81 -0.80 12.21 10.82
C GLU A 81 -1.33 12.82 9.52
N LYS A 82 -2.43 12.31 8.97
CA LYS A 82 -3.05 12.74 7.70
C LYS A 82 -2.11 12.67 6.49
N LYS A 83 -1.11 11.77 6.52
CA LYS A 83 -0.20 11.46 5.40
C LYS A 83 -0.79 10.37 4.49
N VAL A 84 -1.48 9.41 5.09
CA VAL A 84 -2.22 8.33 4.42
C VAL A 84 -3.70 8.66 4.44
N ARG A 85 -4.38 8.50 3.31
CA ARG A 85 -5.84 8.73 3.19
C ARG A 85 -6.63 7.51 3.66
N GLN A 86 -6.19 6.32 3.24
CA GLN A 86 -6.83 5.06 3.60
C GLN A 86 -5.81 3.92 3.54
N CYS A 87 -5.90 2.98 4.47
CA CYS A 87 -5.20 1.70 4.35
C CYS A 87 -6.20 0.56 4.55
N ARG A 88 -6.05 -0.52 3.81
CA ARG A 88 -6.85 -1.73 3.91
C ARG A 88 -5.93 -2.96 3.87
N PRO A 89 -6.12 -3.95 4.73
CA PRO A 89 -5.44 -5.23 4.58
C PRO A 89 -5.94 -5.92 3.30
N HIS A 90 -5.04 -6.59 2.59
CA HIS A 90 -5.42 -7.37 1.42
C HIS A 90 -6.24 -8.60 1.82
N MET A 91 -7.12 -9.08 0.92
CA MET A 91 -8.04 -10.19 1.21
C MET A 91 -7.31 -11.51 1.50
N GLU A 92 -6.12 -11.72 0.93
CA GLU A 92 -5.25 -12.83 1.34
C GLU A 92 -4.60 -12.49 2.68
N ALA A 93 -5.01 -13.21 3.73
CA ALA A 93 -4.56 -12.99 5.10
C ALA A 93 -3.02 -12.95 5.21
N GLY A 94 -2.49 -11.79 5.64
CA GLY A 94 -1.06 -11.61 5.86
C GLY A 94 -0.22 -11.43 4.59
N SER A 95 -0.83 -11.22 3.42
CA SER A 95 -0.09 -11.00 2.15
C SER A 95 0.33 -9.55 1.92
N GLY A 96 -0.32 -8.59 2.57
CA GLY A 96 -0.02 -7.18 2.34
C GLY A 96 -1.10 -6.20 2.77
N TYR A 97 -0.87 -4.95 2.39
CA TYR A 97 -1.77 -3.82 2.61
C TYR A 97 -1.92 -2.99 1.34
N TRP A 98 -3.15 -2.66 1.01
CA TRP A 98 -3.44 -1.59 0.07
C TRP A 98 -3.47 -0.25 0.79
N VAL A 99 -2.75 0.73 0.25
CA VAL A 99 -2.60 2.05 0.87
C VAL A 99 -2.87 3.14 -0.17
N SER A 100 -3.84 4.00 0.11
CA SER A 100 -4.06 5.24 -0.60
C SER A 100 -3.31 6.37 0.10
N LEU A 101 -2.27 6.89 -0.56
CA LEU A 101 -1.48 7.99 -0.07
C LEU A 101 -2.17 9.32 -0.39
N ARG A 102 -2.14 10.26 0.56
CA ARG A 102 -2.82 11.55 0.40
C ARG A 102 -2.12 12.44 -0.63
N GLY A 103 -0.81 12.29 -0.80
CA GLY A 103 -0.02 13.12 -1.70
C GLY A 103 -0.02 14.60 -1.33
N ASN A 104 0.52 15.42 -2.22
CA ASN A 104 0.30 16.84 -2.29
C ASN A 104 -0.50 17.17 -3.55
N LEU A 105 -1.73 17.65 -3.37
CA LEU A 105 -2.60 18.09 -4.46
C LEU A 105 -2.02 19.27 -5.25
N ASN A 106 -1.12 20.05 -4.63
CA ASN A 106 -0.43 21.18 -5.25
C ASN A 106 0.90 20.80 -5.92
N SER A 107 1.28 19.51 -5.96
CA SER A 107 2.45 19.07 -6.72
C SER A 107 2.06 18.88 -8.18
N GLU A 108 2.13 19.97 -8.95
CA GLU A 108 2.05 19.93 -10.40
C GLU A 108 3.30 19.22 -10.95
N GLU A 109 3.11 18.39 -11.98
CA GLU A 109 4.22 17.73 -12.67
C GLU A 109 5.13 18.81 -13.29
N SER A 110 6.42 18.73 -12.98
CA SER A 110 7.48 19.40 -13.74
C SER A 110 8.43 18.34 -14.25
#